data_AF-B5HGC9-F1
#
_entry.id   AF-B5HGC9-F1
#
_cell.length_a   1.000
_cell.length_b   1.000
_cell.length_c   1.000
_cell.angle_alpha   90.00
_cell.angle_beta   90.00
_cell.angle_gamma   90.00
#
_symmetry.space_group_name_H-M   'P 1'
#
loop_
_entity.id
_entity.type
_entity.pdbx_description
1 polymer ?
#
loop_
_entity_poly.entity_id
_entity_poly.type
_entity_poly.pdbx_seq_one_letter_code
_entity_poly.pdbx_strand_id
1 'polypeptide(L)'
;MPPPPTAPPRTARSGPPGSSGSVRSIRSTRPRCFRTQCPYHSSLHQVLPGGTSSSRAMPDDVFMNKRQGYVNLAALMATIALMCGGIYLGVGTVKKGPEVRTPPSATPVWIGTWSASPVSAAPATSAVGGPSGRAGRSVRNVVHTSIGGTAARVTFSNLYGTQPLLITGASLAVRAGDGPAAVAGTLRRITFGGAHEATVGPGGQIVSDPVVLRIPYDGDLLISVHTPAPGGPVTTHPHAVQTSYLADGDLAQDESGDAFTTRIRSWHHITAVDVLTAQARGAIVAVGDSITDGVSATRDHDNRWPDVLADRLGGRYGVLNQGISGNRLLEYGRGPSTLERFDRDVLARSGARTVIVAIGINDVLRAPHAPTALDVTAGLTELADRAHARGWRVIGSTLAPCGGHPRCTAAADAERLKINTAIRTGGIFDAVVDFDRALRDPYAPRRLRPVYDSGDHLHPSDAGYTRMGHAVDPAKL
;
A
#
# COMPACT_ATOMS: atom_id res chain seq x y z
N MET A 1 27.84 -15.72 -58.52
CA MET A 1 27.53 -16.87 -57.64
C MET A 1 28.64 -16.99 -56.61
N PRO A 2 28.37 -16.81 -55.30
CA PRO A 2 29.30 -17.16 -54.24
C PRO A 2 29.17 -18.65 -53.84
N PRO A 3 30.22 -19.29 -53.31
CA PRO A 3 30.17 -20.68 -52.86
C PRO A 3 29.40 -20.85 -51.52
N PRO A 4 28.87 -22.05 -51.21
CA PRO A 4 28.07 -22.29 -50.02
C PRO A 4 28.93 -22.44 -48.74
N PRO A 5 28.40 -22.08 -47.55
CA PRO A 5 29.09 -22.25 -46.28
C PRO A 5 29.10 -23.71 -45.79
N THR A 6 30.19 -24.10 -45.14
CA THR A 6 30.41 -25.43 -44.55
C THR A 6 29.68 -25.61 -43.21
N ALA A 7 29.23 -26.84 -42.93
CA ALA A 7 28.49 -27.20 -41.72
C ALA A 7 29.41 -27.47 -40.50
N PRO A 8 28.97 -27.17 -39.26
CA PRO A 8 29.75 -27.44 -38.05
C PRO A 8 29.68 -28.91 -37.59
N PRO A 9 30.68 -29.41 -36.86
CA PRO A 9 30.76 -30.81 -36.44
C PRO A 9 29.84 -31.13 -35.24
N ARG A 10 29.32 -32.37 -35.20
CA ARG A 10 28.61 -32.94 -34.05
C ARG A 10 29.59 -33.29 -32.93
N THR A 11 29.34 -32.81 -31.71
CA THR A 11 30.01 -33.30 -30.50
C THR A 11 29.20 -34.41 -29.82
N ALA A 12 29.91 -35.33 -29.16
CA ALA A 12 29.37 -36.60 -28.68
C ALA A 12 28.60 -36.47 -27.35
N ARG A 13 27.62 -37.36 -27.14
CA ARG A 13 27.02 -37.58 -25.83
C ARG A 13 27.86 -38.58 -25.03
N SER A 14 28.17 -38.23 -23.78
CA SER A 14 28.66 -39.15 -22.75
C SER A 14 27.68 -39.22 -21.57
N GLY A 15 27.64 -40.40 -20.97
CA GLY A 15 27.11 -40.71 -19.63
C GLY A 15 27.86 -41.95 -19.12
N PRO A 16 27.38 -42.69 -18.11
CA PRO A 16 26.32 -42.39 -17.14
C PRO A 16 26.99 -41.80 -15.87
N PRO A 17 27.16 -42.42 -14.67
CA PRO A 17 26.60 -43.65 -14.07
C PRO A 17 25.29 -43.37 -13.29
N GLY A 18 24.89 -44.27 -12.39
CA GLY A 18 23.90 -44.02 -11.32
C GLY A 18 24.14 -44.93 -10.10
N SER A 19 23.59 -44.55 -8.94
CA SER A 19 23.46 -45.37 -7.72
C SER A 19 22.37 -44.72 -6.84
N SER A 20 21.23 -45.35 -6.56
CA SER A 20 20.99 -46.39 -5.54
C SER A 20 21.35 -45.95 -4.11
N GLY A 21 20.41 -45.26 -3.44
CA GLY A 21 20.52 -44.85 -2.03
C GLY A 21 19.22 -45.09 -1.26
N SER A 22 19.27 -46.01 -0.29
CA SER A 22 18.13 -46.46 0.54
C SER A 22 17.53 -45.35 1.42
N VAL A 23 16.20 -45.19 1.40
CA VAL A 23 15.46 -44.39 2.40
C VAL A 23 14.82 -45.33 3.43
N ARG A 24 15.41 -45.42 4.61
CA ARG A 24 14.77 -46.07 5.78
C ARG A 24 13.84 -45.10 6.48
N SER A 25 12.58 -45.52 6.67
CA SER A 25 11.61 -44.82 7.52
C SER A 25 12.07 -44.83 8.98
N ILE A 26 12.06 -43.68 9.65
CA ILE A 26 12.09 -43.59 11.12
C ILE A 26 10.86 -42.80 11.56
N ARG A 27 10.00 -43.46 12.35
CA ARG A 27 8.84 -42.86 13.01
C ARG A 27 9.34 -41.97 14.15
N SER A 28 8.89 -40.72 14.22
CA SER A 28 9.03 -39.89 15.43
C SER A 28 7.77 -39.99 16.29
N THR A 29 7.93 -40.49 17.50
CA THR A 29 6.87 -40.67 18.50
C THR A 29 6.70 -39.43 19.38
N ARG A 30 5.46 -39.01 19.62
CA ARG A 30 5.13 -38.01 20.65
C ARG A 30 5.33 -38.59 22.06
N PRO A 31 5.76 -37.79 23.04
CA PRO A 31 5.36 -37.96 24.44
C PRO A 31 4.19 -37.04 24.81
N ARG A 32 3.31 -37.49 25.70
CA ARG A 32 2.30 -36.66 26.39
C ARG A 32 2.81 -36.22 27.76
N CYS A 33 2.22 -35.14 28.26
CA CYS A 33 2.26 -34.55 29.61
C CYS A 33 2.51 -35.50 30.79
N PHE A 34 3.07 -34.96 31.89
CA PHE A 34 2.51 -35.12 33.24
C PHE A 34 3.07 -34.05 34.23
N ARG A 35 2.36 -33.89 35.38
CA ARG A 35 2.71 -33.15 36.63
C ARG A 35 2.65 -31.60 36.61
N THR A 36 2.17 -30.91 37.65
CA THR A 36 1.26 -31.25 38.79
C THR A 36 0.69 -29.96 39.41
N GLN A 37 -0.46 -30.01 40.09
CA GLN A 37 -0.98 -28.94 40.94
C GLN A 37 -0.36 -28.97 42.36
N CYS A 38 -0.31 -27.82 43.06
CA CYS A 38 -0.88 -27.56 44.40
C CYS A 38 -0.24 -26.34 45.13
N PRO A 39 -0.90 -25.76 46.17
CA PRO A 39 -0.80 -24.32 46.48
C PRO A 39 -0.16 -24.00 47.85
N TYR A 40 -0.13 -22.70 48.21
CA TYR A 40 0.03 -22.24 49.60
C TYR A 40 -0.95 -21.10 49.94
N HIS A 41 -1.28 -20.97 51.23
CA HIS A 41 -2.43 -20.22 51.75
C HIS A 41 -2.01 -19.21 52.83
N SER A 42 -2.78 -18.11 52.95
CA SER A 42 -3.03 -17.27 54.15
C SER A 42 -1.89 -16.79 55.07
N SER A 43 -1.89 -15.48 55.39
CA SER A 43 -2.46 -14.95 56.66
C SER A 43 -1.90 -13.55 57.00
N LEU A 44 -2.75 -12.62 57.45
CA LEU A 44 -2.46 -11.69 58.57
C LEU A 44 -3.71 -10.87 58.95
N HIS A 45 -3.92 -10.72 60.26
CA HIS A 45 -5.02 -9.99 60.92
C HIS A 45 -4.41 -8.90 61.82
N GLN A 46 -5.03 -7.71 61.89
CA GLN A 46 -5.07 -6.78 63.05
C GLN A 46 -6.05 -5.63 62.71
N VAL A 47 -7.20 -5.47 63.37
CA VAL A 47 -7.50 -4.88 64.69
C VAL A 47 -7.72 -3.35 64.66
N LEU A 48 -8.94 -2.97 65.07
CA LEU A 48 -9.54 -1.62 65.26
C LEU A 48 -9.22 -1.06 66.69
N PRO A 49 -9.40 0.25 67.06
CA PRO A 49 -10.75 0.85 67.29
C PRO A 49 -10.92 2.41 67.24
N GLY A 50 -12.17 2.90 67.35
CA GLY A 50 -12.46 4.05 68.23
C GLY A 50 -13.51 5.14 67.84
N GLY A 51 -14.77 4.96 68.26
CA GLY A 51 -15.70 6.04 68.70
C GLY A 51 -16.36 6.98 67.65
N THR A 52 -17.46 7.69 67.93
CA THR A 52 -18.51 7.61 68.98
C THR A 52 -19.77 8.35 68.47
N SER A 53 -20.98 8.01 68.94
CA SER A 53 -22.23 8.72 68.61
C SER A 53 -22.80 9.49 69.80
N SER A 54 -23.70 10.46 69.54
CA SER A 54 -24.43 11.21 70.58
C SER A 54 -25.91 11.31 70.22
N SER A 55 -26.77 11.24 71.23
CA SER A 55 -28.23 11.23 71.13
C SER A 55 -28.85 12.53 71.66
N ARG A 56 -30.07 12.85 71.20
CA ARG A 56 -30.97 13.77 71.93
C ARG A 56 -32.44 13.41 71.66
N ALA A 57 -33.28 13.65 72.66
CA ALA A 57 -34.60 13.04 72.82
C ALA A 57 -35.78 13.82 72.18
N MET A 58 -36.94 13.16 72.11
CA MET A 58 -38.26 13.77 71.89
C MET A 58 -38.85 14.36 73.19
N PRO A 59 -39.94 15.13 73.07
CA PRO A 59 -41.08 15.07 73.98
C PRO A 59 -42.41 14.77 73.25
N ASP A 60 -43.43 14.39 74.03
CA ASP A 60 -44.62 13.64 73.58
C ASP A 60 -45.89 14.47 73.23
N ASP A 61 -46.85 13.73 72.65
CA ASP A 61 -48.31 13.85 72.73
C ASP A 61 -49.09 15.04 72.11
N VAL A 62 -49.86 14.70 71.05
CA VAL A 62 -51.20 15.25 70.78
C VAL A 62 -52.14 14.12 70.33
N PHE A 63 -53.11 13.75 71.16
CA PHE A 63 -54.19 12.81 70.79
C PHE A 63 -55.18 13.46 69.80
N MET A 64 -55.29 12.92 68.58
CA MET A 64 -56.32 13.31 67.60
C MET A 64 -57.46 12.28 67.48
N ASN A 65 -58.69 12.79 67.39
CA ASN A 65 -59.91 11.98 67.28
C ASN A 65 -59.93 11.09 66.03
N LYS A 66 -60.12 9.77 66.23
CA LYS A 66 -60.09 8.75 65.16
C LYS A 66 -61.02 9.01 63.97
N ARG A 67 -62.10 9.79 64.10
CA ARG A 67 -63.01 10.11 62.99
C ARG A 67 -62.48 11.20 62.03
N GLN A 68 -61.66 12.15 62.50
CA GLN A 68 -61.01 13.13 61.61
C GLN A 68 -59.94 12.48 60.72
N GLY A 69 -59.21 11.49 61.28
CA GLY A 69 -58.12 10.80 60.59
C GLY A 69 -58.55 10.10 59.29
N TYR A 70 -59.71 9.44 59.28
CA TYR A 70 -60.19 8.74 58.08
C TYR A 70 -60.61 9.67 56.93
N VAL A 71 -61.13 10.87 57.23
CA VAL A 71 -61.48 11.87 56.19
C VAL A 71 -60.20 12.43 55.57
N ASN A 72 -59.20 12.76 56.38
CA ASN A 72 -57.91 13.25 55.90
C ASN A 72 -57.14 12.18 55.13
N LEU A 73 -57.22 10.90 55.54
CA LEU A 73 -56.61 9.78 54.83
C LEU A 73 -57.29 9.52 53.48
N ALA A 74 -58.62 9.57 53.41
CA ALA A 74 -59.35 9.42 52.16
C ALA A 74 -59.04 10.57 51.17
N ALA A 75 -58.98 11.82 51.67
CA ALA A 75 -58.56 12.96 50.87
C ALA A 75 -57.13 12.79 50.33
N LEU A 76 -56.18 12.42 51.19
CA LEU A 76 -54.77 12.20 50.81
C LEU A 76 -54.62 11.08 49.75
N MET A 77 -55.34 9.97 49.91
CA MET A 77 -55.32 8.88 48.93
C MET A 77 -55.90 9.30 47.56
N ALA A 78 -56.91 10.17 47.55
CA ALA A 78 -57.45 10.74 46.31
C ALA A 78 -56.45 11.68 45.62
N THR A 79 -55.71 12.52 46.37
CA THR A 79 -54.64 13.36 45.79
C THR A 79 -53.48 12.54 45.26
N ILE A 80 -53.08 11.47 45.97
CA ILE A 80 -52.03 10.55 45.51
C ILE A 80 -52.47 9.82 44.23
N ALA A 81 -53.71 9.33 44.15
CA ALA A 81 -54.23 8.69 42.94
C ALA A 81 -54.26 9.65 41.74
N LEU A 82 -54.65 10.92 41.94
CA LEU A 82 -54.63 11.95 40.90
C LEU A 82 -53.20 12.33 40.46
N MET A 83 -52.25 12.44 41.39
CA MET A 83 -50.83 12.65 41.04
C MET A 83 -50.25 11.47 40.26
N CYS A 84 -50.51 10.23 40.69
CA CYS A 84 -50.05 9.04 39.97
C CYS A 84 -50.67 8.92 38.57
N GLY A 85 -51.95 9.27 38.40
CA GLY A 85 -52.60 9.33 37.09
C GLY A 85 -51.97 10.37 36.15
N GLY A 86 -51.65 11.56 36.67
CA GLY A 86 -50.95 12.61 35.92
C GLY A 86 -49.53 12.22 35.50
N ILE A 87 -48.81 11.46 36.33
CA ILE A 87 -47.47 10.94 36.01
C ILE A 87 -47.54 9.90 34.88
N TYR A 88 -48.51 8.99 34.88
CA TYR A 88 -48.61 7.94 33.85
C TYR A 88 -49.09 8.42 32.48
N LEU A 89 -49.89 9.49 32.42
CA LEU A 89 -50.29 10.12 31.14
C LEU A 89 -49.27 11.13 30.60
N GLY A 90 -48.22 11.46 31.38
CA GLY A 90 -47.15 12.39 31.01
C GLY A 90 -45.92 11.77 30.33
N VAL A 91 -45.77 10.44 30.31
CA VAL A 91 -44.61 9.76 29.68
C VAL A 91 -44.78 9.62 28.17
N GLY A 92 -45.23 10.69 27.52
CA GLY A 92 -45.27 10.83 26.07
C GLY A 92 -43.88 11.13 25.50
N THR A 93 -43.26 10.14 24.88
CA THR A 93 -42.10 10.31 23.97
C THR A 93 -40.96 11.19 24.51
N VAL A 94 -40.19 10.67 25.48
CA VAL A 94 -38.80 11.12 25.63
C VAL A 94 -38.09 10.81 24.32
N LYS A 95 -37.86 11.85 23.49
CA LYS A 95 -36.99 11.71 22.31
C LYS A 95 -35.64 11.21 22.81
N LYS A 96 -35.26 10.00 22.41
CA LYS A 96 -33.90 9.49 22.63
C LYS A 96 -32.96 10.52 22.02
N GLY A 97 -32.25 11.28 22.88
CA GLY A 97 -31.20 12.19 22.41
C GLY A 97 -30.23 11.41 21.53
N PRO A 98 -29.56 12.06 20.56
CA PRO A 98 -28.64 11.37 19.66
C PRO A 98 -27.66 10.59 20.52
N GLU A 99 -27.79 9.27 20.45
CA GLU A 99 -26.92 8.34 21.16
C GLU A 99 -25.53 8.66 20.65
N VAL A 100 -24.67 9.19 21.54
CA VAL A 100 -23.26 9.42 21.20
C VAL A 100 -22.67 8.04 21.01
N ARG A 101 -22.79 7.55 19.77
CA ARG A 101 -21.98 6.47 19.26
C ARG A 101 -20.56 6.96 19.38
N THR A 102 -19.90 6.59 20.48
CA THR A 102 -18.46 6.42 20.50
C THR A 102 -18.14 5.71 19.20
N PRO A 103 -17.39 6.33 18.26
CA PRO A 103 -17.06 5.65 17.02
C PRO A 103 -16.43 4.32 17.43
N PRO A 104 -16.79 3.18 16.79
CA PRO A 104 -16.16 1.92 17.11
C PRO A 104 -14.66 2.16 17.06
N SER A 105 -13.96 1.89 18.16
CA SER A 105 -12.51 2.09 18.25
C SER A 105 -11.91 1.22 17.16
N ALA A 106 -11.58 1.85 16.02
CA ALA A 106 -11.39 1.12 14.78
C ALA A 106 -10.15 0.27 14.97
N THR A 107 -10.34 -1.05 15.02
CA THR A 107 -9.25 -2.01 15.22
C THR A 107 -8.18 -1.70 14.18
N PRO A 108 -6.94 -1.35 14.56
CA PRO A 108 -5.94 -0.96 13.59
C PRO A 108 -5.71 -2.06 12.57
N VAL A 109 -5.74 -1.70 11.29
CA VAL A 109 -5.57 -2.62 10.16
C VAL A 109 -4.31 -2.24 9.36
N TRP A 110 -3.75 -3.23 8.67
CA TRP A 110 -2.64 -3.02 7.74
C TRP A 110 -3.16 -2.45 6.41
N ILE A 111 -2.73 -1.24 6.07
CA ILE A 111 -3.07 -0.57 4.81
C ILE A 111 -1.76 -0.14 4.15
N GLY A 112 -1.62 -0.40 2.85
CA GLY A 112 -0.45 0.04 2.09
C GLY A 112 -0.33 1.58 2.09
N THR A 113 0.86 2.09 2.43
CA THR A 113 1.19 3.53 2.35
C THR A 113 2.06 3.85 1.14
N TRP A 114 2.85 2.88 0.69
CA TRP A 114 3.72 2.99 -0.47
C TRP A 114 3.84 1.63 -1.16
N SER A 115 4.01 1.65 -2.48
CA SER A 115 4.42 0.48 -3.25
C SER A 115 5.09 0.88 -4.55
N ALA A 116 5.82 -0.04 -5.15
CA ALA A 116 6.26 0.05 -6.54
C ALA A 116 6.25 -1.33 -7.19
N SER A 117 5.83 -1.40 -8.46
CA SER A 117 5.86 -2.66 -9.22
C SER A 117 7.31 -3.09 -9.47
N PRO A 118 7.70 -4.34 -9.16
CA PRO A 118 9.00 -4.86 -9.57
C PRO A 118 9.02 -5.07 -11.10
N VAL A 119 10.13 -4.72 -11.75
CA VAL A 119 10.23 -4.74 -13.23
C VAL A 119 11.17 -5.81 -13.76
N SER A 120 12.40 -5.85 -13.24
CA SER A 120 13.45 -6.71 -13.77
C SER A 120 14.46 -7.10 -12.71
N ALA A 121 15.29 -8.07 -13.08
CA ALA A 121 16.54 -8.37 -12.42
C ALA A 121 17.61 -7.41 -12.97
N ALA A 122 18.17 -6.53 -12.13
CA ALA A 122 19.23 -5.63 -12.56
C ALA A 122 20.47 -6.44 -13.00
N PRO A 123 20.99 -6.28 -14.23
CA PRO A 123 22.15 -7.06 -14.69
C PRO A 123 23.37 -6.81 -13.79
N ALA A 124 24.06 -7.89 -13.42
CA ALA A 124 25.27 -7.85 -12.59
C ALA A 124 26.45 -7.09 -13.23
N THR A 125 26.33 -6.62 -14.47
CA THR A 125 27.36 -5.84 -15.19
C THR A 125 26.98 -4.38 -15.41
N SER A 126 25.84 -3.92 -14.88
CA SER A 126 25.40 -2.54 -15.08
C SER A 126 26.27 -1.55 -14.30
N ALA A 127 26.52 -0.35 -14.83
CA ALA A 127 27.22 0.70 -14.07
C ALA A 127 26.46 1.19 -12.81
N VAL A 128 25.19 0.76 -12.67
CA VAL A 128 24.29 0.99 -11.51
C VAL A 128 24.23 -0.25 -10.58
N GLY A 129 24.96 -1.31 -10.93
CA GLY A 129 24.99 -2.62 -10.27
C GLY A 129 26.12 -3.47 -10.86
N GLY A 130 27.35 -3.19 -10.43
CA GLY A 130 28.56 -3.90 -10.84
C GLY A 130 28.61 -5.38 -10.38
N PRO A 131 29.74 -6.10 -10.64
CA PRO A 131 29.87 -7.55 -10.91
C PRO A 131 29.17 -8.60 -10.02
N SER A 132 28.47 -8.20 -8.97
CA SER A 132 27.95 -9.04 -7.91
C SER A 132 26.50 -8.76 -7.51
N GLY A 133 25.86 -7.70 -8.03
CA GLY A 133 24.53 -7.32 -7.54
C GLY A 133 24.57 -6.82 -6.09
N ARG A 134 25.33 -5.75 -5.84
CA ARG A 134 25.40 -5.03 -4.55
C ARG A 134 25.90 -5.87 -3.35
N ALA A 135 26.63 -6.95 -3.61
CA ALA A 135 27.27 -7.74 -2.55
C ALA A 135 28.19 -6.87 -1.67
N GLY A 136 28.05 -7.00 -0.36
CA GLY A 136 28.81 -6.22 0.62
C GLY A 136 28.46 -4.73 0.62
N ARG A 137 27.27 -4.34 0.13
CA ARG A 137 26.80 -2.95 0.11
C ARG A 137 25.45 -2.83 0.81
N SER A 138 25.21 -1.64 1.37
CA SER A 138 23.92 -1.24 1.91
C SER A 138 23.17 -0.37 0.91
N VAL A 139 21.91 -0.72 0.65
CA VAL A 139 20.95 0.09 -0.10
C VAL A 139 20.07 0.84 0.86
N ARG A 140 20.06 2.18 0.81
CA ARG A 140 19.09 3.01 1.52
C ARG A 140 18.05 3.50 0.53
N ASN A 141 16.94 2.76 0.44
CA ASN A 141 15.77 3.17 -0.33
C ASN A 141 15.09 4.33 0.42
N VAL A 142 14.75 5.41 -0.27
CA VAL A 142 13.82 6.43 0.24
C VAL A 142 12.45 6.17 -0.36
N VAL A 143 11.39 6.19 0.46
CA VAL A 143 10.01 6.00 0.00
C VAL A 143 9.07 7.01 0.66
N HIS A 144 8.24 7.66 -0.14
CA HIS A 144 7.24 8.64 0.31
C HIS A 144 5.94 7.96 0.80
N THR A 145 5.35 8.41 1.92
CA THR A 145 4.17 7.79 2.57
C THR A 145 2.83 8.51 2.32
N SER A 146 1.92 7.88 1.59
CA SER A 146 0.56 8.41 1.37
C SER A 146 -0.36 8.39 2.59
N ILE A 147 -0.04 7.60 3.64
CA ILE A 147 -0.73 7.54 4.93
C ILE A 147 0.22 7.23 6.10
N GLY A 148 -0.09 7.78 7.28
CA GLY A 148 0.62 7.49 8.52
C GLY A 148 0.02 6.34 9.34
N GLY A 149 0.77 5.89 10.36
CA GLY A 149 0.37 4.79 11.26
C GLY A 149 1.26 4.64 12.50
N THR A 150 0.97 3.65 13.33
CA THR A 150 1.69 3.40 14.61
C THR A 150 2.76 2.31 14.51
N ALA A 151 2.76 1.56 13.41
CA ALA A 151 3.80 0.61 13.04
C ALA A 151 3.87 0.49 11.51
N ALA A 152 4.99 -0.01 11.00
CA ALA A 152 5.17 -0.36 9.58
C ALA A 152 5.55 -1.84 9.42
N ARG A 153 5.33 -2.39 8.24
CA ARG A 153 5.97 -3.63 7.78
C ARG A 153 6.36 -3.48 6.31
N VAL A 154 7.47 -4.09 5.92
CA VAL A 154 8.05 -3.95 4.57
C VAL A 154 7.96 -5.28 3.84
N THR A 155 7.51 -5.25 2.58
CA THR A 155 7.58 -6.41 1.68
C THR A 155 8.89 -6.38 0.92
N PHE A 156 9.75 -7.36 1.20
CA PHE A 156 10.99 -7.60 0.49
C PHE A 156 10.77 -8.62 -0.62
N SER A 157 11.37 -8.42 -1.79
CA SER A 157 11.12 -9.22 -2.98
C SER A 157 12.40 -9.67 -3.69
N ASN A 158 12.39 -10.93 -4.10
CA ASN A 158 13.37 -11.55 -4.98
C ASN A 158 12.69 -12.14 -6.24
N LEU A 159 11.56 -11.53 -6.65
CA LEU A 159 10.69 -12.01 -7.73
C LEU A 159 11.39 -12.30 -9.05
N TYR A 160 12.35 -11.46 -9.45
CA TYR A 160 13.14 -11.66 -10.68
C TYR A 160 14.55 -12.17 -10.41
N GLY A 161 14.93 -12.40 -9.15
CA GLY A 161 16.24 -12.93 -8.81
C GLY A 161 16.34 -14.42 -9.10
N THR A 162 17.53 -14.86 -9.53
CA THR A 162 17.82 -16.25 -9.91
C THR A 162 18.64 -17.01 -8.86
N GLN A 163 19.06 -16.33 -7.80
CA GLN A 163 19.74 -16.89 -6.62
C GLN A 163 19.03 -16.43 -5.34
N PRO A 164 19.21 -17.11 -4.19
CA PRO A 164 18.66 -16.65 -2.92
C PRO A 164 19.16 -15.25 -2.54
N LEU A 165 18.24 -14.34 -2.24
CA LEU A 165 18.54 -13.02 -1.69
C LEU A 165 18.73 -13.16 -0.17
N LEU A 166 19.98 -13.05 0.28
CA LEU A 166 20.33 -13.02 1.69
C LEU A 166 20.35 -11.56 2.20
N ILE A 167 19.50 -11.28 3.19
CA ILE A 167 19.42 -10.01 3.90
C ILE A 167 20.02 -10.24 5.29
N THR A 168 21.13 -9.58 5.63
CA THR A 168 21.73 -9.67 7.00
C THR A 168 21.59 -8.39 7.81
N GLY A 169 21.31 -7.27 7.14
CA GLY A 169 21.00 -6.00 7.79
C GLY A 169 19.76 -5.40 7.16
N ALA A 170 18.76 -5.04 7.97
CA ALA A 170 17.57 -4.35 7.51
C ALA A 170 17.08 -3.32 8.54
N SER A 171 16.65 -2.15 8.08
CA SER A 171 16.13 -1.08 8.95
C SER A 171 15.05 -0.23 8.32
N LEU A 172 14.31 0.45 9.17
CA LEU A 172 13.35 1.49 8.82
C LEU A 172 13.57 2.71 9.74
N ALA A 173 13.58 3.91 9.18
CA ALA A 173 13.66 5.18 9.91
C ALA A 173 12.81 6.24 9.21
N VAL A 174 12.52 7.36 9.89
CA VAL A 174 11.99 8.57 9.23
C VAL A 174 13.17 9.36 8.67
N ARG A 175 13.06 9.90 7.44
CA ARG A 175 14.11 10.70 6.80
C ARG A 175 14.22 12.09 7.44
N ALA A 176 15.45 12.57 7.63
CA ALA A 176 15.74 13.95 8.03
C ALA A 176 16.18 14.79 6.81
N GLY A 177 15.32 15.71 6.38
CA GLY A 177 15.55 16.57 5.22
C GLY A 177 15.79 15.78 3.92
N ASP A 178 16.52 16.39 2.99
CA ASP A 178 16.71 15.84 1.63
C ASP A 178 17.93 14.88 1.53
N GLY A 179 18.46 14.46 2.68
CA GLY A 179 19.66 13.64 2.77
C GLY A 179 19.40 12.13 2.93
N PRO A 180 20.47 11.33 3.08
CA PRO A 180 20.39 9.94 3.53
C PRO A 180 20.23 9.80 5.06
N ALA A 181 20.24 10.92 5.80
CA ALA A 181 20.17 10.96 7.26
C ALA A 181 18.77 10.60 7.78
N ALA A 182 18.72 9.88 8.89
CA ALA A 182 17.48 9.61 9.62
C ALA A 182 17.22 10.67 10.70
N VAL A 183 15.94 10.85 11.05
CA VAL A 183 15.56 11.63 12.25
C VAL A 183 16.05 10.87 13.48
N ALA A 184 16.81 11.57 14.33
CA ALA A 184 17.46 10.99 15.50
C ALA A 184 16.48 10.18 16.38
N GLY A 185 16.86 8.96 16.72
CA GLY A 185 16.05 8.05 17.54
C GLY A 185 14.86 7.42 16.83
N THR A 186 14.69 7.61 15.51
CA THR A 186 13.64 6.92 14.72
C THR A 186 14.12 5.64 14.07
N LEU A 187 15.44 5.40 13.95
CA LEU A 187 15.95 4.19 13.31
C LEU A 187 15.57 2.94 14.11
N ARG A 188 14.98 1.96 13.44
CA ARG A 188 14.59 0.66 13.98
C ARG A 188 15.14 -0.45 13.10
N ARG A 189 15.64 -1.52 13.72
CA ARG A 189 15.97 -2.76 13.02
C ARG A 189 14.69 -3.45 12.56
N ILE A 190 14.71 -3.96 11.34
CA ILE A 190 13.66 -4.84 10.80
C ILE A 190 14.01 -6.29 11.18
N THR A 191 13.01 -7.09 11.53
CA THR A 191 13.16 -8.53 11.81
C THR A 191 12.20 -9.37 10.98
N PHE A 192 12.47 -10.68 10.94
CA PHE A 192 11.71 -11.67 10.19
C PHE A 192 11.46 -12.90 11.07
N GLY A 193 10.26 -13.04 11.63
CA GLY A 193 9.97 -14.08 12.63
C GLY A 193 10.82 -13.94 13.90
N GLY A 194 11.22 -12.72 14.25
CA GLY A 194 12.16 -12.40 15.33
C GLY A 194 13.64 -12.49 14.97
N ALA A 195 14.01 -13.06 13.80
CA ALA A 195 15.39 -13.10 13.34
C ALA A 195 15.84 -11.76 12.75
N HIS A 196 17.13 -11.43 12.86
CA HIS A 196 17.72 -10.24 12.23
C HIS A 196 18.08 -10.43 10.76
N GLU A 197 18.09 -11.68 10.28
CA GLU A 197 18.45 -12.06 8.92
C GLU A 197 17.30 -12.79 8.24
N ALA A 198 17.25 -12.75 6.90
CA ALA A 198 16.30 -13.53 6.11
C ALA A 198 16.89 -13.94 4.76
N THR A 199 16.47 -15.11 4.28
CA THR A 199 16.79 -15.61 2.93
C THR A 199 15.51 -15.70 2.11
N VAL A 200 15.43 -14.92 1.04
CA VAL A 200 14.30 -14.95 0.10
C VAL A 200 14.69 -15.77 -1.12
N GLY A 201 14.04 -16.91 -1.32
CA GLY A 201 14.30 -17.77 -2.48
C GLY A 201 14.04 -17.07 -3.83
N PRO A 202 14.62 -17.55 -4.95
CA PRO A 202 14.31 -17.08 -6.30
C PRO A 202 12.80 -17.04 -6.56
N GLY A 203 12.29 -15.96 -7.16
CA GLY A 203 10.86 -15.77 -7.38
C GLY A 203 10.05 -15.39 -6.13
N GLY A 204 10.66 -15.42 -4.94
CA GLY A 204 9.98 -15.26 -3.65
C GLY A 204 9.81 -13.81 -3.20
N GLN A 205 9.07 -13.66 -2.10
CA GLN A 205 8.96 -12.44 -1.31
C GLN A 205 8.77 -12.78 0.17
N ILE A 206 9.12 -11.88 1.07
CA ILE A 206 8.87 -11.98 2.52
C ILE A 206 8.35 -10.65 3.05
N VAL A 207 7.41 -10.68 3.99
CA VAL A 207 6.97 -9.49 4.72
C VAL A 207 7.67 -9.50 6.07
N SER A 208 8.19 -8.36 6.51
CA SER A 208 8.82 -8.25 7.82
C SER A 208 7.84 -8.40 8.98
N ASP A 209 8.40 -8.59 10.17
CA ASP A 209 7.68 -8.33 11.42
C ASP A 209 7.26 -6.84 11.51
N PRO A 210 6.27 -6.51 12.36
CA PRO A 210 5.87 -5.13 12.61
C PRO A 210 6.97 -4.31 13.30
N VAL A 211 7.41 -3.25 12.64
CA VAL A 211 8.30 -2.23 13.20
C VAL A 211 7.45 -1.19 13.93
N VAL A 212 7.52 -1.16 15.26
CA VAL A 212 6.81 -0.14 16.07
C VAL A 212 7.56 1.20 15.98
N LEU A 213 7.04 2.06 15.11
CA LEU A 213 7.48 3.43 14.88
C LEU A 213 6.27 4.24 14.41
N ARG A 214 6.14 5.49 14.86
CA ARG A 214 5.12 6.39 14.34
C ARG A 214 5.53 6.86 12.94
N ILE A 215 4.79 6.39 11.95
CA ILE A 215 4.99 6.71 10.54
C ILE A 215 4.22 7.99 10.22
N PRO A 216 4.86 9.03 9.64
CA PRO A 216 4.16 10.22 9.19
C PRO A 216 3.19 9.91 8.04
N TYR A 217 2.15 10.73 7.92
CA TYR A 217 1.49 10.96 6.64
C TYR A 217 2.29 12.02 5.90
N ASP A 218 2.41 11.91 4.56
CA ASP A 218 3.10 12.89 3.72
C ASP A 218 4.54 13.12 4.20
N GLY A 219 5.32 12.03 4.18
CA GLY A 219 6.69 12.04 4.68
C GLY A 219 7.53 10.88 4.20
N ASP A 220 8.84 11.02 4.30
CA ASP A 220 9.78 10.05 3.78
C ASP A 220 10.25 9.03 4.83
N LEU A 221 10.30 7.77 4.41
CA LEU A 221 10.95 6.69 5.13
C LEU A 221 12.25 6.27 4.46
N LEU A 222 13.25 5.99 5.29
CA LEU A 222 14.49 5.35 4.90
C LEU A 222 14.40 3.87 5.20
N ILE A 223 14.49 3.03 4.16
CA ILE A 223 14.51 1.57 4.28
C ILE A 223 15.87 1.07 3.83
N SER A 224 16.73 0.74 4.80
CA SER A 224 18.07 0.24 4.52
C SER A 224 18.09 -1.28 4.43
N VAL A 225 18.81 -1.82 3.46
CA VAL A 225 18.94 -3.27 3.19
C VAL A 225 20.40 -3.58 2.86
N HIS A 226 21.04 -4.46 3.64
CA HIS A 226 22.38 -4.97 3.39
C HIS A 226 22.33 -6.43 2.92
N THR A 227 23.08 -6.71 1.85
CA THR A 227 23.21 -8.04 1.24
C THR A 227 24.70 -8.41 1.18
N PRO A 228 25.20 -9.37 1.99
CA PRO A 228 26.65 -9.61 2.13
C PRO A 228 27.27 -10.29 0.91
N ALA A 229 26.49 -11.10 0.19
CA ALA A 229 26.96 -11.99 -0.87
C ALA A 229 26.29 -11.65 -2.21
N PRO A 230 26.88 -12.07 -3.35
CA PRO A 230 26.27 -11.86 -4.67
C PRO A 230 24.94 -12.61 -4.81
N GLY A 231 23.82 -11.88 -4.80
CA GLY A 231 22.46 -12.44 -4.96
C GLY A 231 22.07 -12.73 -6.41
N GLY A 232 23.02 -12.71 -7.34
CA GLY A 232 22.73 -12.67 -8.78
C GLY A 232 22.12 -11.33 -9.20
N PRO A 233 21.40 -11.26 -10.33
CA PRO A 233 20.68 -10.06 -10.72
C PRO A 233 19.46 -9.86 -9.81
N VAL A 234 19.26 -8.63 -9.30
CA VAL A 234 18.35 -8.38 -8.17
C VAL A 234 17.06 -7.68 -8.57
N THR A 235 15.96 -7.96 -7.87
CA THR A 235 14.66 -7.34 -8.12
C THR A 235 14.72 -5.84 -7.88
N THR A 236 14.42 -5.06 -8.92
CA THR A 236 14.42 -3.59 -8.88
C THR A 236 13.15 -3.00 -9.51
N HIS A 237 12.80 -1.81 -9.04
CA HIS A 237 12.02 -0.84 -9.77
C HIS A 237 12.97 0.25 -10.33
N PRO A 238 13.20 0.31 -11.66
CA PRO A 238 14.30 1.07 -12.26
C PRO A 238 14.04 2.58 -12.43
N HIS A 239 12.80 3.05 -12.28
CA HIS A 239 12.39 4.43 -12.55
C HIS A 239 11.88 5.14 -11.29
N ALA A 240 12.61 5.03 -10.18
CA ALA A 240 12.27 5.86 -9.02
C ALA A 240 12.45 7.34 -9.39
N VAL A 241 11.35 8.09 -9.31
CA VAL A 241 11.33 9.57 -9.34
C VAL A 241 11.84 10.15 -8.00
N GLN A 242 12.42 9.29 -7.17
CA GLN A 242 13.01 9.59 -5.87
C GLN A 242 14.48 9.13 -5.88
N THR A 243 15.34 9.88 -5.20
CA THR A 243 16.75 9.56 -4.96
C THR A 243 16.83 8.57 -3.82
N SER A 244 17.54 7.48 -4.05
CA SER A 244 17.95 6.51 -3.01
C SER A 244 19.47 6.45 -2.99
N TYR A 245 20.06 5.73 -2.03
CA TYR A 245 21.51 5.78 -1.81
C TYR A 245 22.16 4.41 -1.65
N LEU A 246 23.47 4.36 -1.89
CA LEU A 246 24.35 3.22 -1.67
C LEU A 246 25.54 3.60 -0.80
N ALA A 247 25.93 2.68 0.08
CA ALA A 247 27.15 2.71 0.87
C ALA A 247 27.83 1.32 0.86
N ASP A 248 29.13 1.28 1.16
CA ASP A 248 29.91 0.03 1.23
C ASP A 248 29.91 -0.52 2.67
N GLY A 249 29.75 -1.83 2.81
CA GLY A 249 29.59 -2.52 4.10
C GLY A 249 28.15 -2.59 4.62
N ASP A 250 27.98 -3.20 5.78
CA ASP A 250 26.71 -3.20 6.52
C ASP A 250 26.57 -1.90 7.32
N LEU A 251 25.79 -1.00 6.74
CA LEU A 251 25.41 0.31 7.26
C LEU A 251 23.89 0.40 7.34
N ALA A 252 23.19 -0.75 7.45
CA ALA A 252 21.75 -0.76 7.62
C ALA A 252 21.33 -0.05 8.91
N GLN A 253 22.21 0.07 9.90
CA GLN A 253 21.96 0.72 11.20
C GLN A 253 22.57 2.13 11.33
N ASP A 254 23.19 2.67 10.28
CA ASP A 254 23.82 4.00 10.31
C ASP A 254 22.76 5.12 10.29
N GLU A 255 22.60 5.85 11.40
CA GLU A 255 21.59 6.91 11.53
C GLU A 255 21.98 8.19 10.77
N SER A 256 23.26 8.57 10.72
CA SER A 256 23.68 9.81 10.04
C SER A 256 23.64 9.69 8.53
N GLY A 257 23.95 8.50 8.01
CA GLY A 257 23.95 8.22 6.59
C GLY A 257 25.12 8.86 5.83
N ASP A 258 26.14 9.38 6.50
CA ASP A 258 27.27 10.08 5.86
C ASP A 258 28.03 9.20 4.86
N ALA A 259 28.07 7.89 5.13
CA ALA A 259 28.68 6.89 4.26
C ALA A 259 27.86 6.60 2.97
N PHE A 260 26.60 7.01 2.89
CA PHE A 260 25.71 6.82 1.74
C PHE A 260 25.95 7.87 0.63
N THR A 261 27.20 7.94 0.19
CA THR A 261 27.72 8.93 -0.77
C THR A 261 27.24 8.72 -2.21
N THR A 262 26.84 7.50 -2.57
CA THR A 262 26.45 7.16 -3.96
C THR A 262 24.93 7.26 -4.14
N ARG A 263 24.46 8.21 -4.96
CA ARG A 263 23.04 8.36 -5.30
C ARG A 263 22.61 7.39 -6.42
N ILE A 264 21.44 6.79 -6.27
CA ILE A 264 20.76 5.91 -7.24
C ILE A 264 19.32 6.41 -7.48
N ARG A 265 18.72 5.98 -8.60
CA ARG A 265 17.39 6.43 -9.07
C ARG A 265 16.40 5.28 -9.21
N SER A 266 16.49 4.31 -8.31
CA SER A 266 15.81 3.02 -8.44
C SER A 266 15.70 2.29 -7.10
N TRP A 267 14.49 1.86 -6.75
CA TRP A 267 14.24 1.06 -5.56
C TRP A 267 14.70 -0.39 -5.78
N HIS A 268 15.23 -1.01 -4.74
CA HIS A 268 15.78 -2.36 -4.78
C HIS A 268 15.34 -3.18 -3.58
N HIS A 269 15.11 -4.47 -3.81
CA HIS A 269 14.71 -5.47 -2.82
C HIS A 269 13.37 -5.23 -2.11
N ILE A 270 12.70 -4.09 -2.28
CA ILE A 270 11.41 -3.77 -1.65
C ILE A 270 10.34 -3.46 -2.70
N THR A 271 9.08 -3.82 -2.39
CA THR A 271 7.92 -3.59 -3.29
C THR A 271 6.69 -2.99 -2.61
N ALA A 272 6.60 -3.01 -1.28
CA ALA A 272 5.56 -2.32 -0.53
C ALA A 272 5.95 -2.00 0.91
N VAL A 273 5.31 -0.96 1.45
CA VAL A 273 5.25 -0.64 2.88
C VAL A 273 3.79 -0.57 3.27
N ASP A 274 3.39 -1.37 4.26
CA ASP A 274 2.09 -1.23 4.91
C ASP A 274 2.27 -0.55 6.26
N VAL A 275 1.30 0.25 6.66
CA VAL A 275 1.21 0.85 7.99
C VAL A 275 0.02 0.29 8.78
N LEU A 276 0.20 0.14 10.08
CA LEU A 276 -0.87 -0.20 11.01
C LEU A 276 -1.60 1.08 11.40
N THR A 277 -2.87 1.21 11.00
CA THR A 277 -3.64 2.45 11.12
C THR A 277 -5.11 2.19 11.42
N ALA A 278 -5.73 3.09 12.17
CA ALA A 278 -7.17 3.12 12.47
C ALA A 278 -7.88 4.27 11.75
N GLN A 279 -7.12 5.14 11.07
CA GLN A 279 -7.56 6.41 10.52
C GLN A 279 -7.88 6.33 9.02
N ALA A 280 -7.06 5.57 8.27
CA ALA A 280 -7.27 5.41 6.82
C ALA A 280 -8.41 4.43 6.53
N ARG A 281 -9.18 4.69 5.47
CA ARG A 281 -10.37 3.93 5.09
C ARG A 281 -10.06 2.68 4.25
N GLY A 282 -8.86 2.61 3.69
CA GLY A 282 -8.39 1.59 2.77
C GLY A 282 -7.26 2.14 1.89
N ALA A 283 -6.89 1.40 0.86
CA ALA A 283 -5.96 1.85 -0.17
C ALA A 283 -6.59 1.88 -1.57
N ILE A 284 -6.03 2.74 -2.41
CA ILE A 284 -6.33 2.90 -3.84
C ILE A 284 -5.06 2.51 -4.59
N VAL A 285 -5.16 1.63 -5.58
CA VAL A 285 -4.03 1.27 -6.44
C VAL A 285 -4.11 2.01 -7.77
N ALA A 286 -3.07 2.76 -8.13
CA ALA A 286 -2.92 3.37 -9.43
C ALA A 286 -2.04 2.47 -10.32
N VAL A 287 -2.66 1.70 -11.22
CA VAL A 287 -1.93 0.80 -12.13
C VAL A 287 -1.80 1.43 -13.51
N GLY A 288 -0.60 1.39 -14.10
CA GLY A 288 -0.36 2.02 -15.39
C GLY A 288 1.04 1.88 -15.95
N ASP A 289 1.37 2.74 -16.91
CA ASP A 289 2.68 2.82 -17.55
C ASP A 289 3.51 4.03 -17.07
N SER A 290 4.39 4.59 -17.92
CA SER A 290 5.31 5.68 -17.60
C SER A 290 4.63 6.96 -17.12
N ILE A 291 3.39 7.21 -17.53
CA ILE A 291 2.61 8.35 -17.06
C ILE A 291 2.21 8.13 -15.58
N THR A 292 1.92 6.91 -15.16
CA THR A 292 1.62 6.59 -13.75
C THR A 292 2.89 6.40 -12.93
N ASP A 293 3.95 5.88 -13.55
CA ASP A 293 5.30 5.78 -12.98
C ASP A 293 5.89 7.17 -12.63
N GLY A 294 5.49 8.20 -13.39
CA GLY A 294 5.87 9.60 -13.14
C GLY A 294 7.06 10.09 -13.97
N VAL A 295 7.26 9.57 -15.18
CA VAL A 295 8.29 10.08 -16.10
C VAL A 295 8.11 11.59 -16.30
N SER A 296 9.22 12.34 -16.33
CA SER A 296 9.29 13.81 -16.37
C SER A 296 8.68 14.59 -15.19
N ALA A 297 8.16 13.94 -14.14
CA ALA A 297 7.92 14.64 -12.88
C ALA A 297 9.26 15.04 -12.22
N THR A 298 9.28 16.18 -11.52
CA THR A 298 10.48 16.67 -10.82
C THR A 298 10.88 15.66 -9.76
N ARG A 299 12.16 15.28 -9.79
CA ARG A 299 12.74 14.30 -8.87
C ARG A 299 12.78 14.84 -7.45
N ASP A 300 12.49 13.98 -6.47
CA ASP A 300 12.50 14.31 -5.03
C ASP A 300 11.47 15.38 -4.62
N HIS A 301 10.45 15.62 -5.46
CA HIS A 301 9.35 16.56 -5.19
C HIS A 301 7.98 15.88 -5.03
N ASP A 302 7.91 14.55 -5.21
CA ASP A 302 6.68 13.75 -5.16
C ASP A 302 5.49 14.40 -5.91
N ASN A 303 5.77 14.89 -7.12
CA ASN A 303 4.80 15.56 -8.00
C ASN A 303 4.12 14.60 -9.01
N ARG A 304 4.14 13.28 -8.80
CA ARG A 304 3.48 12.32 -9.71
C ARG A 304 1.96 12.39 -9.46
N TRP A 305 1.14 12.09 -10.47
CA TRP A 305 -0.33 12.20 -10.28
C TRP A 305 -0.91 11.34 -9.12
N PRO A 306 -0.35 10.16 -8.75
CA PRO A 306 -0.80 9.42 -7.57
C PRO A 306 -0.43 10.11 -6.25
N ASP A 307 0.68 10.85 -6.20
CA ASP A 307 1.11 11.60 -5.01
C ASP A 307 0.17 12.80 -4.79
N VAL A 308 -0.05 13.61 -5.83
CA VAL A 308 -1.03 14.72 -5.81
C VAL A 308 -2.44 14.24 -5.43
N LEU A 309 -2.79 13.00 -5.79
CA LEU A 309 -4.03 12.37 -5.33
C LEU A 309 -3.97 12.05 -3.83
N ALA A 310 -2.86 11.53 -3.29
CA ALA A 310 -2.68 11.28 -1.86
C ALA A 310 -2.82 12.56 -1.02
N ASP A 311 -2.20 13.67 -1.44
CA ASP A 311 -2.27 14.98 -0.80
C ASP A 311 -3.72 15.46 -0.68
N ARG A 312 -4.43 15.41 -1.79
CA ARG A 312 -5.85 15.79 -1.87
C ARG A 312 -6.75 14.86 -1.05
N LEU A 313 -6.31 13.63 -0.81
CA LEU A 313 -6.99 12.68 0.06
C LEU A 313 -6.66 12.88 1.54
N GLY A 314 -5.67 13.69 1.91
CA GLY A 314 -5.42 14.12 3.28
C GLY A 314 -5.31 12.96 4.26
N GLY A 315 -4.55 11.93 3.90
CA GLY A 315 -4.36 10.71 4.69
C GLY A 315 -5.59 9.79 4.84
N ARG A 316 -6.70 10.04 4.12
CA ARG A 316 -7.92 9.22 4.23
C ARG A 316 -7.82 7.85 3.55
N TYR A 317 -6.94 7.70 2.56
CA TYR A 317 -6.69 6.47 1.83
C TYR A 317 -5.21 6.38 1.52
N GLY A 318 -4.62 5.19 1.61
CA GLY A 318 -3.30 4.95 1.01
C GLY A 318 -3.41 5.01 -0.52
N VAL A 319 -2.42 5.58 -1.20
CA VAL A 319 -2.34 5.60 -2.66
C VAL A 319 -1.08 4.85 -3.09
N LEU A 320 -1.29 3.81 -3.88
CA LEU A 320 -0.28 2.80 -4.20
C LEU A 320 0.06 2.86 -5.69
N ASN A 321 1.24 3.40 -5.99
CA ASN A 321 1.72 3.49 -7.37
C ASN A 321 2.16 2.09 -7.85
N GLN A 322 1.55 1.65 -8.95
CA GLN A 322 1.89 0.42 -9.67
C GLN A 322 2.12 0.73 -11.17
N GLY A 323 2.67 1.92 -11.44
CA GLY A 323 3.27 2.28 -12.71
C GLY A 323 4.49 1.42 -13.06
N ILE A 324 4.72 1.24 -14.36
CA ILE A 324 5.98 0.72 -14.92
C ILE A 324 6.23 1.44 -16.26
N SER A 325 7.33 2.18 -16.37
CA SER A 325 7.64 2.93 -17.58
C SER A 325 7.72 2.08 -18.85
N GLY A 326 6.84 2.34 -19.81
CA GLY A 326 6.75 1.58 -21.07
C GLY A 326 6.09 0.19 -20.93
N ASN A 327 5.34 -0.04 -19.85
CA ASN A 327 4.49 -1.22 -19.70
C ASN A 327 3.26 -1.15 -20.61
N ARG A 328 2.66 -2.31 -20.86
CA ARG A 328 1.55 -2.53 -21.78
C ARG A 328 0.44 -3.27 -21.06
N LEU A 329 -0.77 -3.18 -21.60
CA LEU A 329 -1.93 -3.91 -21.08
C LEU A 329 -1.83 -5.40 -21.40
N LEU A 330 -1.66 -5.73 -22.68
CA LEU A 330 -1.88 -7.08 -23.21
C LEU A 330 -0.61 -7.93 -23.24
N GLU A 331 0.48 -7.36 -23.75
CA GLU A 331 1.75 -8.07 -23.99
C GLU A 331 2.88 -7.58 -23.06
N TYR A 332 3.99 -8.31 -23.05
CA TYR A 332 5.22 -7.87 -22.41
C TYR A 332 5.71 -6.52 -22.98
N GLY A 333 6.08 -5.60 -22.10
CA GLY A 333 6.62 -4.28 -22.43
C GLY A 333 8.03 -4.11 -21.88
N ARG A 334 8.24 -3.08 -21.06
CA ARG A 334 9.39 -3.03 -20.13
C ARG A 334 9.03 -3.74 -18.83
N GLY A 335 8.75 -5.03 -18.91
CA GLY A 335 8.20 -5.86 -17.82
C GLY A 335 6.91 -6.59 -18.23
N PRO A 336 6.43 -7.57 -17.43
CA PRO A 336 5.20 -8.33 -17.70
C PRO A 336 4.00 -7.43 -17.95
N SER A 337 3.04 -7.89 -18.76
CA SER A 337 1.84 -7.13 -19.09
C SER A 337 1.02 -6.78 -17.85
N THR A 338 0.16 -5.76 -17.94
CA THR A 338 -0.69 -5.40 -16.82
C THR A 338 -1.65 -6.54 -16.46
N LEU A 339 -2.16 -7.29 -17.45
CA LEU A 339 -2.95 -8.51 -17.22
C LEU A 339 -2.17 -9.60 -16.47
N GLU A 340 -0.92 -9.86 -16.86
CA GLU A 340 -0.05 -10.86 -16.23
C GLU A 340 0.26 -10.53 -14.76
N ARG A 341 0.46 -9.25 -14.44
CA ARG A 341 0.87 -8.81 -13.10
C ARG A 341 -0.26 -8.38 -12.16
N PHE A 342 -1.49 -8.26 -12.65
CA PHE A 342 -2.59 -7.61 -11.93
C PHE A 342 -2.85 -8.20 -10.53
N ASP A 343 -2.90 -9.52 -10.39
CA ASP A 343 -3.16 -10.15 -9.08
C ASP A 343 -2.07 -9.81 -8.06
N ARG A 344 -0.80 -9.82 -8.49
CA ARG A 344 0.38 -9.61 -7.66
C ARG A 344 0.54 -8.15 -7.27
N ASP A 345 0.47 -7.26 -8.25
CA ASP A 345 0.77 -5.83 -8.10
C ASP A 345 -0.44 -5.04 -7.60
N VAL A 346 -1.66 -5.46 -7.95
CA VAL A 346 -2.91 -4.77 -7.61
C VAL A 346 -3.71 -5.55 -6.58
N LEU A 347 -4.25 -6.73 -6.91
CA LEU A 347 -5.25 -7.42 -6.07
C LEU A 347 -4.71 -8.05 -4.77
N ALA A 348 -3.39 -8.05 -4.57
CA ALA A 348 -2.72 -8.52 -3.36
C ALA A 348 -2.25 -7.39 -2.42
N ARG A 349 -2.56 -6.11 -2.70
CA ARG A 349 -2.13 -4.97 -1.87
C ARG A 349 -2.97 -4.85 -0.59
N SER A 350 -2.32 -4.60 0.55
CA SER A 350 -2.96 -4.54 1.86
C SER A 350 -3.95 -3.39 1.99
N GLY A 351 -5.17 -3.70 2.43
CA GLY A 351 -6.24 -2.72 2.62
C GLY A 351 -6.80 -2.12 1.32
N ALA A 352 -6.31 -2.55 0.14
CA ALA A 352 -6.80 -2.04 -1.12
C ALA A 352 -8.24 -2.49 -1.40
N ARG A 353 -9.02 -1.58 -1.99
CA ARG A 353 -10.44 -1.77 -2.31
C ARG A 353 -10.91 -1.00 -3.55
N THR A 354 -10.02 -0.19 -4.11
CA THR A 354 -10.27 0.66 -5.29
C THR A 354 -9.04 0.60 -6.19
N VAL A 355 -9.24 0.51 -7.50
CA VAL A 355 -8.17 0.56 -8.49
C VAL A 355 -8.46 1.66 -9.52
N ILE A 356 -7.45 2.43 -9.88
CA ILE A 356 -7.45 3.36 -11.02
C ILE A 356 -6.60 2.73 -12.12
N VAL A 357 -7.24 2.41 -13.25
CA VAL A 357 -6.62 1.75 -14.41
C VAL A 357 -6.24 2.80 -15.44
N ALA A 358 -4.93 3.08 -15.52
CA ALA A 358 -4.33 4.10 -16.39
C ALA A 358 -3.24 3.48 -17.29
N ILE A 359 -3.66 2.59 -18.19
CA ILE A 359 -2.81 1.80 -19.08
C ILE A 359 -3.38 1.78 -20.51
N GLY A 360 -2.51 1.64 -21.52
CA GLY A 360 -2.88 1.31 -22.89
C GLY A 360 -2.26 2.23 -23.97
N ILE A 361 -1.65 3.36 -23.59
CA ILE A 361 -1.01 4.24 -24.59
C ILE A 361 0.20 3.55 -25.23
N ASN A 362 0.94 2.75 -24.46
CA ASN A 362 2.07 1.97 -24.97
C ASN A 362 1.69 0.77 -25.83
N ASP A 363 0.41 0.39 -25.89
CA ASP A 363 -0.11 -0.63 -26.80
C ASP A 363 -0.39 -0.01 -28.18
N VAL A 364 -1.13 1.11 -28.23
CA VAL A 364 -1.42 1.82 -29.50
C VAL A 364 -0.15 2.40 -30.17
N LEU A 365 0.88 2.75 -29.39
CA LEU A 365 2.16 3.28 -29.88
C LEU A 365 3.11 2.20 -30.46
N ARG A 366 2.61 1.02 -30.85
CA ARG A 366 3.39 -0.12 -31.40
C ARG A 366 3.15 -0.41 -32.89
N ALA A 367 2.50 0.50 -33.61
CA ALA A 367 2.25 0.38 -35.04
C ALA A 367 3.53 0.01 -35.84
N PRO A 368 3.46 -0.89 -36.85
CA PRO A 368 2.24 -1.52 -37.37
C PRO A 368 1.73 -2.72 -36.54
N HIS A 369 2.49 -3.17 -35.54
CA HIS A 369 2.15 -4.33 -34.69
C HIS A 369 1.39 -3.91 -33.42
N ALA A 370 0.51 -2.89 -33.52
CA ALA A 370 -0.33 -2.49 -32.41
C ALA A 370 -1.59 -3.38 -32.36
N PRO A 371 -2.03 -3.81 -31.17
CA PRO A 371 -3.36 -4.40 -31.00
C PRO A 371 -4.44 -3.39 -31.36
N THR A 372 -5.63 -3.87 -31.75
CA THR A 372 -6.75 -3.00 -32.11
C THR A 372 -7.36 -2.36 -30.86
N ALA A 373 -8.15 -1.31 -31.06
CA ALA A 373 -8.97 -0.74 -29.99
C ALA A 373 -9.91 -1.77 -29.33
N LEU A 374 -10.37 -2.80 -30.06
CA LEU A 374 -11.21 -3.86 -29.52
C LEU A 374 -10.42 -4.73 -28.53
N ASP A 375 -9.21 -5.15 -28.90
CA ASP A 375 -8.34 -5.99 -28.06
C ASP A 375 -7.96 -5.27 -26.77
N VAL A 376 -7.58 -3.98 -26.87
CA VAL A 376 -7.25 -3.16 -25.69
C VAL A 376 -8.49 -2.95 -24.82
N THR A 377 -9.67 -2.74 -25.42
CA THR A 377 -10.93 -2.60 -24.67
C THR A 377 -11.28 -3.90 -23.93
N ALA A 378 -11.12 -5.06 -24.57
CA ALA A 378 -11.36 -6.36 -23.93
C ALA A 378 -10.44 -6.61 -22.74
N GLY A 379 -9.14 -6.29 -22.86
CA GLY A 379 -8.20 -6.37 -21.73
C GLY A 379 -8.53 -5.39 -20.59
N LEU A 380 -9.07 -4.21 -20.89
CA LEU A 380 -9.52 -3.26 -19.87
C LEU A 380 -10.75 -3.78 -19.12
N THR A 381 -11.67 -4.47 -19.81
CA THR A 381 -12.80 -5.18 -19.19
C THR A 381 -12.32 -6.34 -18.30
N GLU A 382 -11.35 -7.15 -18.73
CA GLU A 382 -10.82 -8.23 -17.89
C GLU A 382 -10.21 -7.71 -16.57
N LEU A 383 -9.49 -6.57 -16.61
CA LEU A 383 -8.99 -5.91 -15.40
C LEU A 383 -10.12 -5.45 -14.48
N ALA A 384 -11.22 -4.94 -15.04
CA ALA A 384 -12.40 -4.54 -14.26
C ALA A 384 -13.07 -5.76 -13.63
N ASP A 385 -13.39 -6.79 -14.40
CA ASP A 385 -14.04 -8.03 -13.94
C ASP A 385 -13.24 -8.70 -12.81
N ARG A 386 -11.91 -8.76 -12.93
CA ARG A 386 -11.01 -9.34 -11.89
C ARG A 386 -11.01 -8.54 -10.59
N ALA A 387 -11.15 -7.21 -10.66
CA ALA A 387 -11.27 -6.36 -9.48
C ALA A 387 -12.70 -6.41 -8.89
N HIS A 388 -13.75 -6.40 -9.72
CA HIS A 388 -15.14 -6.58 -9.30
C HIS A 388 -15.36 -7.94 -8.62
N ALA A 389 -14.67 -9.00 -9.05
CA ALA A 389 -14.64 -10.31 -8.38
C ALA A 389 -14.06 -10.29 -6.95
N ARG A 390 -13.35 -9.21 -6.56
CA ARG A 390 -12.91 -8.93 -5.17
C ARG A 390 -13.85 -7.96 -4.44
N GLY A 391 -14.95 -7.53 -5.06
CA GLY A 391 -15.83 -6.47 -4.56
C GLY A 391 -15.18 -5.08 -4.59
N TRP A 392 -14.15 -4.88 -5.41
CA TRP A 392 -13.44 -3.60 -5.51
C TRP A 392 -14.12 -2.64 -6.47
N ARG A 393 -13.91 -1.35 -6.22
CA ARG A 393 -14.33 -0.28 -7.13
C ARG A 393 -13.26 -0.06 -8.20
N VAL A 394 -13.68 0.06 -9.46
CA VAL A 394 -12.80 0.18 -10.62
C VAL A 394 -13.04 1.51 -11.33
N ILE A 395 -11.98 2.31 -11.45
CA ILE A 395 -12.00 3.60 -12.15
C ILE A 395 -11.10 3.50 -13.37
N GLY A 396 -11.66 3.67 -14.57
CA GLY A 396 -10.87 3.75 -15.79
C GLY A 396 -10.36 5.16 -16.05
N SER A 397 -9.20 5.29 -16.68
CA SER A 397 -8.77 6.56 -17.27
C SER A 397 -8.74 6.50 -18.79
N THR A 398 -9.16 7.58 -19.45
CA THR A 398 -8.93 7.74 -20.89
C THR A 398 -7.44 7.91 -21.17
N LEU A 399 -6.93 7.31 -22.25
CA LEU A 399 -5.57 7.50 -22.74
C LEU A 399 -5.30 8.97 -23.09
N ALA A 400 -4.27 9.56 -22.49
CA ALA A 400 -3.86 10.95 -22.71
C ALA A 400 -3.51 11.24 -24.19
N PRO A 401 -3.55 12.51 -24.65
CA PRO A 401 -3.17 12.87 -26.01
C PRO A 401 -1.67 12.62 -26.27
N CYS A 402 -1.30 12.14 -27.45
CA CYS A 402 0.09 11.83 -27.81
C CYS A 402 0.61 12.56 -29.07
N GLY A 403 -0.19 13.44 -29.66
CA GLY A 403 0.09 14.07 -30.95
C GLY A 403 1.37 14.91 -30.92
N GLY A 404 2.34 14.55 -31.77
CA GLY A 404 3.68 15.12 -31.78
C GLY A 404 4.75 14.12 -31.37
N HIS A 405 4.42 13.14 -30.52
CA HIS A 405 5.36 12.08 -30.17
C HIS A 405 5.58 11.15 -31.39
N PRO A 406 6.82 10.77 -31.75
CA PRO A 406 7.12 10.09 -33.02
C PRO A 406 6.36 8.78 -33.29
N ARG A 407 5.96 8.05 -32.24
CA ARG A 407 5.16 6.81 -32.38
C ARG A 407 3.65 7.04 -32.46
N CYS A 408 3.16 8.26 -32.21
CA CYS A 408 1.74 8.62 -32.27
C CYS A 408 1.34 8.97 -33.70
N THR A 409 1.29 7.96 -34.57
CA THR A 409 0.83 8.11 -35.95
C THR A 409 -0.67 8.46 -36.00
N ALA A 410 -1.17 8.88 -37.17
CA ALA A 410 -2.60 9.10 -37.37
C ALA A 410 -3.43 7.82 -37.08
N ALA A 411 -2.91 6.64 -37.41
CA ALA A 411 -3.55 5.36 -37.10
C ALA A 411 -3.54 5.06 -35.59
N ALA A 412 -2.40 5.26 -34.90
CA ALA A 412 -2.30 5.04 -33.46
C ALA A 412 -3.25 5.94 -32.66
N ASP A 413 -3.37 7.21 -33.05
CA ASP A 413 -4.31 8.15 -32.42
C ASP A 413 -5.78 7.85 -32.77
N ALA A 414 -6.06 7.29 -33.95
CA ALA A 414 -7.40 6.80 -34.29
C ALA A 414 -7.82 5.62 -33.39
N GLU A 415 -6.94 4.64 -33.15
CA GLU A 415 -7.20 3.57 -32.19
C GLU A 415 -7.33 4.10 -30.76
N ARG A 416 -6.48 5.05 -30.35
CA ARG A 416 -6.58 5.75 -29.05
C ARG A 416 -7.94 6.42 -28.86
N LEU A 417 -8.47 7.08 -29.89
CA LEU A 417 -9.79 7.72 -29.85
C LEU A 417 -10.94 6.71 -29.77
N LYS A 418 -10.83 5.56 -30.45
CA LYS A 418 -11.79 4.45 -30.31
C LYS A 418 -11.81 3.89 -28.88
N ILE A 419 -10.64 3.61 -28.32
CA ILE A 419 -10.49 3.16 -26.91
C ILE A 419 -11.09 4.21 -25.96
N ASN A 420 -10.75 5.49 -26.13
CA ASN A 420 -11.29 6.56 -25.29
C ASN A 420 -12.81 6.76 -25.44
N THR A 421 -13.39 6.36 -26.58
CA THR A 421 -14.85 6.34 -26.74
C THR A 421 -15.43 5.17 -25.94
N ALA A 422 -14.89 3.96 -26.11
CA ALA A 422 -15.32 2.77 -25.36
C ALA A 422 -15.18 2.95 -23.83
N ILE A 423 -14.10 3.56 -23.33
CA ILE A 423 -13.93 3.88 -21.91
C ILE A 423 -15.03 4.82 -21.41
N ARG A 424 -15.40 5.85 -22.19
CA ARG A 424 -16.41 6.84 -21.79
C ARG A 424 -17.85 6.34 -21.85
N THR A 425 -18.18 5.47 -22.80
CA THR A 425 -19.58 5.08 -23.09
C THR A 425 -19.89 3.60 -22.90
N GLY A 426 -18.88 2.73 -22.80
CA GLY A 426 -19.04 1.27 -22.83
C GLY A 426 -19.38 0.61 -21.48
N GLY A 427 -19.44 1.37 -20.38
CA GLY A 427 -19.81 0.83 -19.06
C GLY A 427 -18.77 -0.08 -18.41
N ILE A 428 -17.52 -0.09 -18.90
CA ILE A 428 -16.41 -0.95 -18.44
C ILE A 428 -16.06 -0.72 -16.96
N PHE A 429 -16.28 0.50 -16.46
CA PHE A 429 -15.79 0.96 -15.17
C PHE A 429 -16.88 1.66 -14.35
N ASP A 430 -16.81 1.57 -13.02
CA ASP A 430 -17.76 2.23 -12.09
C ASP A 430 -17.65 3.77 -12.12
N ALA A 431 -16.53 4.27 -12.63
CA ALA A 431 -16.26 5.67 -12.90
C ALA A 431 -15.17 5.83 -13.96
N VAL A 432 -15.14 6.99 -14.60
CA VAL A 432 -14.09 7.39 -15.55
C VAL A 432 -13.43 8.68 -15.10
N VAL A 433 -12.10 8.74 -15.18
CA VAL A 433 -11.32 9.99 -15.15
C VAL A 433 -10.82 10.33 -16.55
N ASP A 434 -11.24 11.48 -17.08
CA ASP A 434 -11.00 11.87 -18.46
C ASP A 434 -9.67 12.65 -18.58
N PHE A 435 -8.54 11.95 -18.48
CA PHE A 435 -7.20 12.54 -18.66
C PHE A 435 -6.97 13.11 -20.07
N ASP A 436 -7.62 12.58 -21.11
CA ASP A 436 -7.62 13.17 -22.46
C ASP A 436 -8.17 14.60 -22.43
N ARG A 437 -9.37 14.78 -21.86
CA ARG A 437 -9.96 16.11 -21.70
C ARG A 437 -9.22 16.98 -20.67
N ALA A 438 -8.63 16.38 -19.64
CA ALA A 438 -7.93 17.14 -18.60
C ALA A 438 -6.64 17.79 -19.11
N LEU A 439 -5.95 17.14 -20.06
CA LEU A 439 -4.62 17.51 -20.53
C LEU A 439 -4.56 18.10 -21.95
N ARG A 440 -5.54 17.82 -22.82
CA ARG A 440 -5.46 18.24 -24.23
C ARG A 440 -5.46 19.75 -24.43
N ASP A 441 -4.76 20.18 -25.47
CA ASP A 441 -4.85 21.56 -25.97
C ASP A 441 -6.24 21.80 -26.60
N PRO A 442 -7.00 22.85 -26.21
CA PRO A 442 -8.30 23.13 -26.83
C PRO A 442 -8.19 23.54 -28.31
N TYR A 443 -7.06 24.08 -28.76
CA TYR A 443 -6.79 24.49 -30.13
C TYR A 443 -6.06 23.40 -30.95
N ALA A 444 -5.45 22.42 -30.28
CA ALA A 444 -4.85 21.26 -30.91
C ALA A 444 -5.20 19.95 -30.16
N PRO A 445 -6.47 19.46 -30.21
CA PRO A 445 -6.98 18.41 -29.31
C PRO A 445 -6.28 17.04 -29.36
N ARG A 446 -5.38 16.83 -30.33
CA ARG A 446 -4.53 15.64 -30.43
C ARG A 446 -3.28 15.72 -29.54
N ARG A 447 -2.90 16.92 -29.08
CA ARG A 447 -1.69 17.23 -28.31
C ARG A 447 -1.99 17.50 -26.84
N LEU A 448 -0.99 17.29 -25.99
CA LEU A 448 -0.96 17.90 -24.66
C LEU A 448 -0.97 19.44 -24.80
N ARG A 449 -1.67 20.12 -23.91
CA ARG A 449 -1.57 21.59 -23.80
C ARG A 449 -0.13 21.95 -23.41
N PRO A 450 0.54 22.96 -24.00
CA PRO A 450 1.97 23.22 -23.78
C PRO A 450 2.42 23.33 -22.32
N VAL A 451 1.59 23.87 -21.42
CA VAL A 451 1.89 23.96 -19.98
C VAL A 451 1.91 22.58 -19.28
N TYR A 452 1.20 21.60 -19.83
CA TYR A 452 1.11 20.22 -19.34
C TYR A 452 2.04 19.26 -20.08
N ASP A 453 2.72 19.70 -21.14
CA ASP A 453 3.65 18.89 -21.92
C ASP A 453 5.06 18.99 -21.32
N SER A 454 5.76 17.87 -21.15
CA SER A 454 7.18 17.86 -20.79
C SER A 454 8.11 18.32 -21.92
N GLY A 455 7.57 18.41 -23.14
CA GLY A 455 8.29 18.70 -24.38
C GLY A 455 8.52 17.47 -25.27
N ASP A 456 8.18 16.27 -24.80
CA ASP A 456 8.26 15.03 -25.57
C ASP A 456 6.92 14.61 -26.23
N HIS A 457 5.85 15.38 -25.98
CA HIS A 457 4.50 15.20 -26.50
C HIS A 457 3.81 13.89 -26.06
N LEU A 458 4.28 13.25 -24.98
CA LEU A 458 3.70 12.04 -24.41
C LEU A 458 3.57 12.09 -22.88
N HIS A 459 4.61 12.55 -22.18
CA HIS A 459 4.64 12.59 -20.72
C HIS A 459 4.25 13.98 -20.19
N PRO A 460 3.40 14.03 -19.14
CA PRO A 460 3.05 15.28 -18.48
C PRO A 460 4.25 15.97 -17.81
N SER A 461 4.23 17.31 -17.81
CA SER A 461 5.01 18.12 -16.87
C SER A 461 4.43 18.01 -15.45
N ASP A 462 5.11 18.55 -14.42
CA ASP A 462 4.57 18.67 -13.06
C ASP A 462 3.18 19.34 -13.04
N ALA A 463 2.97 20.40 -13.82
CA ALA A 463 1.66 21.05 -13.94
C ALA A 463 0.60 20.13 -14.58
N GLY A 464 1.02 19.24 -15.48
CA GLY A 464 0.18 18.18 -16.05
C GLY A 464 -0.16 17.09 -15.05
N TYR A 465 0.80 16.62 -14.26
CA TYR A 465 0.54 15.64 -13.18
C TYR A 465 -0.35 16.21 -12.07
N THR A 466 -0.12 17.46 -11.66
CA THR A 466 -1.03 18.20 -10.78
C THR A 466 -2.44 18.26 -11.35
N ARG A 467 -2.57 18.53 -12.65
CA ARG A 467 -3.87 18.52 -13.34
C ARG A 467 -4.54 17.14 -13.35
N MET A 468 -3.77 16.06 -13.48
CA MET A 468 -4.28 14.68 -13.40
C MET A 468 -4.78 14.32 -11.99
N GLY A 469 -3.99 14.57 -10.94
CA GLY A 469 -4.39 14.29 -9.55
C GLY A 469 -5.66 15.04 -9.13
N HIS A 470 -5.83 16.28 -9.61
CA HIS A 470 -7.07 17.04 -9.42
C HIS A 470 -8.26 16.57 -10.29
N ALA A 471 -8.04 15.82 -11.36
CA ALA A 471 -9.11 15.32 -12.24
C ALA A 471 -9.83 14.08 -11.67
N VAL A 472 -9.17 13.29 -10.83
CA VAL A 472 -9.79 12.14 -10.12
C VAL A 472 -10.82 12.67 -9.13
N ASP A 473 -12.07 12.24 -9.17
CA ASP A 473 -13.12 12.72 -8.26
C ASP A 473 -13.10 11.94 -6.92
N PRO A 474 -12.81 12.59 -5.76
CA PRO A 474 -12.76 11.91 -4.47
C PRO A 474 -14.11 11.34 -4.00
N ALA A 475 -15.23 11.81 -4.55
CA ALA A 475 -16.55 11.23 -4.27
C ALA A 475 -16.76 9.86 -4.96
N LYS A 476 -15.84 9.47 -5.86
CA LYS A 476 -15.90 8.22 -6.62
C LYS A 476 -14.86 7.17 -6.17
N LEU A 477 -14.24 7.30 -4.98
CA LEU A 477 -13.12 6.46 -4.50
C LEU A 477 -13.46 5.45 -3.39
#